data_AF-A0A1Y3NUY0-F1
#
_entry.id   AF-A0A1Y3NUY0-F1
#
_cell.length_a   1.000
_cell.length_b   1.000
_cell.length_c   1.000
_cell.angle_alpha   90.00
_cell.angle_beta   90.00
_cell.angle_gamma   90.00
#
_symmetry.space_group_name_H-M   'P 1'
#
loop_
_entity.id
_entity.type
_entity.pdbx_description
1 polymer ?
#
loop_
_entity_poly.entity_id
_entity_poly.type
_entity_poly.pdbx_seq_one_letter_code
_entity_poly.pdbx_strand_id
1 'polypeptide(L)'
;MNLPSQILKNISRNRKTVINFRDSQLHQLFRMSLSTLLSLIQGKNMLNMDEQKLAEVTLDLIKACLTFDFIGTNTDESSEEIGSIQIPVSWRPTISDPLTLQTIFHTFELLNPPKSSKVLECVSVIVATRRTLFSEDERLKFITSIIHELIKILHLPQAFNDQSNYHGK
;
A
#
# COMPACT_ATOMS: atom_id res chain seq x y z
N MET A 1 -7.90 -34.80 29.00
CA MET A 1 -8.14 -33.38 28.64
C MET A 1 -6.91 -32.88 27.86
N ASN A 2 -6.96 -32.87 26.52
CA ASN A 2 -5.79 -32.65 25.62
C ASN A 2 -5.72 -31.25 24.98
N LEU A 3 -6.42 -30.27 25.57
CA LEU A 3 -6.69 -28.96 24.98
C LEU A 3 -5.44 -28.12 24.60
N PRO A 4 -4.32 -28.11 25.36
CA PRO A 4 -3.17 -27.26 25.06
C PRO A 4 -2.41 -27.66 23.78
N SER A 5 -2.29 -28.97 23.51
CA SER A 5 -1.49 -29.46 22.38
C SER A 5 -2.19 -29.26 21.03
N GLN A 6 -3.53 -29.28 21.02
CA GLN A 6 -4.34 -29.05 19.83
C GLN A 6 -4.36 -27.56 19.44
N ILE A 7 -4.40 -26.66 20.42
CA ILE A 7 -4.28 -25.21 20.21
C ILE A 7 -2.92 -24.88 19.59
N LEU A 8 -1.82 -25.41 20.15
CA LEU A 8 -0.46 -25.19 19.61
C LEU A 8 -0.30 -25.75 18.19
N LYS A 9 -0.88 -26.93 17.90
CA LYS A 9 -0.91 -27.49 16.54
C LYS A 9 -1.67 -26.59 15.57
N ASN A 10 -2.83 -26.06 15.96
CA ASN A 10 -3.61 -25.15 15.14
C ASN A 10 -2.85 -23.84 14.87
N ILE A 11 -2.18 -23.27 15.86
CA ILE A 11 -1.33 -22.07 15.70
C ILE A 11 -0.20 -22.34 14.69
N SER A 12 0.52 -23.46 14.83
CA SER A 12 1.60 -23.81 13.90
C SER A 12 1.11 -24.05 12.47
N ARG A 13 -0.08 -24.63 12.30
CA ARG A 13 -0.72 -24.83 11.00
C ARG A 13 -1.12 -23.49 10.39
N ASN A 14 -1.79 -22.63 11.16
CA ASN A 14 -2.22 -21.31 10.69
C ASN A 14 -1.01 -20.46 10.26
N ARG A 15 0.08 -20.46 11.05
CA ARG A 15 1.32 -19.77 10.67
C ARG A 15 1.87 -20.26 9.34
N LYS A 16 1.90 -21.58 9.10
CA LYS A 16 2.33 -22.16 7.82
C LYS A 16 1.42 -21.70 6.67
N THR A 17 0.10 -21.69 6.87
CA THR A 17 -0.85 -21.21 5.85
C THR A 17 -0.62 -19.74 5.51
N VAL A 18 -0.43 -18.89 6.51
CA VAL A 18 -0.17 -17.44 6.33
C VAL A 18 1.15 -17.21 5.58
N ILE A 19 2.21 -17.91 5.97
CA ILE A 19 3.51 -17.85 5.28
C ILE A 19 3.37 -18.29 3.82
N ASN A 20 2.71 -19.42 3.57
CA ASN A 20 2.49 -19.90 2.21
C ASN A 20 1.70 -18.89 1.36
N PHE A 21 0.67 -18.27 1.93
CA PHE A 21 -0.11 -17.23 1.24
C PHE A 21 0.74 -15.99 0.92
N ARG A 22 1.51 -15.50 1.90
CA ARG A 22 2.47 -14.38 1.74
C ARG A 22 3.44 -14.64 0.59
N ASP A 23 4.01 -15.84 0.55
CA ASP A 23 5.08 -16.18 -0.39
C ASP A 23 4.57 -16.55 -1.79
N SER A 24 3.31 -16.99 -1.93
CA SER A 24 2.78 -17.48 -3.21
C SER A 24 1.71 -16.60 -3.87
N GLN A 25 0.89 -15.88 -3.10
CA GLN A 25 -0.30 -15.20 -3.64
C GLN A 25 -0.30 -13.69 -3.39
N LEU A 26 0.25 -13.24 -2.27
CA LEU A 26 0.09 -11.86 -1.84
C LEU A 26 0.69 -10.84 -2.84
N HIS A 27 1.86 -11.13 -3.43
CA HIS A 27 2.46 -10.26 -4.45
C HIS A 27 1.62 -10.21 -5.72
N GLN A 28 1.04 -11.35 -6.10
CA GLN A 28 0.16 -11.43 -7.27
C GLN A 28 -1.10 -10.58 -7.06
N LEU A 29 -1.70 -10.63 -5.87
CA LEU A 29 -2.84 -9.78 -5.52
C LEU A 29 -2.48 -8.29 -5.58
N PHE A 30 -1.31 -7.91 -5.07
CA PHE A 30 -0.81 -6.54 -5.17
C PHE A 30 -0.63 -6.09 -6.63
N ARG A 31 -0.06 -6.94 -7.49
CA ARG A 31 0.11 -6.61 -8.92
C ARG A 31 -1.21 -6.54 -9.67
N MET A 32 -2.16 -7.42 -9.32
CA MET A 32 -3.50 -7.41 -9.89
C MET A 32 -4.24 -6.14 -9.51
N SER A 33 -4.19 -5.72 -8.24
CA SER A 33 -4.85 -4.47 -7.81
C SER A 33 -4.27 -3.24 -8.49
N LEU A 34 -2.95 -3.15 -8.68
CA LEU A 34 -2.33 -2.10 -9.50
C LEU A 34 -2.81 -2.13 -10.95
N SER A 35 -2.91 -3.31 -11.55
CA SER A 35 -3.37 -3.46 -12.94
C SER A 35 -4.84 -3.05 -13.09
N THR A 36 -5.69 -3.43 -12.13
CA THR A 36 -7.09 -3.01 -12.05
C THR A 36 -7.20 -1.51 -11.94
N LEU A 37 -6.42 -0.89 -11.04
CA LEU A 37 -6.44 0.55 -10.84
C LEU A 37 -5.98 1.30 -12.10
N LEU A 38 -4.88 0.86 -12.73
CA LEU A 38 -4.40 1.43 -13.98
C LEU A 38 -5.47 1.36 -15.08
N SER A 39 -6.08 0.18 -15.26
CA SER A 39 -7.13 -0.03 -16.27
C SER A 39 -8.36 0.85 -16.00
N LEU A 40 -8.66 1.11 -14.73
CA LEU A 40 -9.79 1.92 -14.31
C LEU A 40 -9.59 3.41 -14.64
N ILE A 41 -8.38 3.93 -14.45
CA ILE A 41 -8.05 5.36 -14.60
C ILE A 41 -7.56 5.73 -16.00
N GLN A 42 -7.07 4.76 -16.79
CA GLN A 42 -6.45 5.03 -18.08
C GLN A 42 -7.37 5.80 -19.03
N GLY A 43 -6.92 6.98 -19.45
CA GLY A 43 -7.64 7.83 -20.42
C GLY A 43 -8.90 8.48 -19.88
N LYS A 44 -9.11 8.47 -18.55
CA LYS A 44 -10.28 9.08 -17.92
C LYS A 44 -9.92 10.38 -17.22
N ASN A 45 -10.82 11.35 -17.36
CA ASN A 45 -10.77 12.63 -16.63
C ASN A 45 -11.68 12.63 -15.39
N MET A 46 -12.59 11.65 -15.29
CA MET A 46 -13.51 11.50 -14.16
C MET A 46 -13.96 10.04 -14.04
N LEU A 47 -14.24 9.61 -12.81
CA LEU A 47 -14.83 8.30 -12.52
C LEU A 47 -16.30 8.45 -12.13
N ASN A 48 -17.15 7.56 -12.66
CA ASN A 48 -18.53 7.45 -12.21
C ASN A 48 -18.62 6.84 -10.79
N MET A 49 -19.82 6.77 -10.21
CA MET A 49 -19.99 6.34 -8.81
C MET A 49 -19.49 4.92 -8.54
N ASP A 50 -19.76 3.98 -9.45
CA ASP A 50 -19.34 2.58 -9.30
C ASP A 50 -17.83 2.44 -9.49
N GLU A 51 -17.26 3.18 -10.43
CA GLU A 51 -15.82 3.25 -10.65
C GLU A 51 -15.08 3.85 -9.45
N GLN A 52 -15.61 4.92 -8.85
CA GLN A 52 -15.04 5.49 -7.63
C GLN A 52 -15.04 4.47 -6.48
N LYS A 53 -16.12 3.69 -6.34
CA LYS A 53 -16.22 2.63 -5.33
C LYS A 53 -15.24 1.49 -5.62
N LEU A 54 -15.05 1.12 -6.88
CA LEU A 54 -14.07 0.12 -7.28
C LEU A 54 -12.64 0.60 -7.01
N ALA A 55 -12.32 1.85 -7.34
CA ALA A 55 -11.04 2.46 -7.04
C ALA A 55 -10.76 2.47 -5.53
N GLU A 56 -11.74 2.86 -4.71
CA GLU A 56 -11.64 2.85 -3.25
C GLU A 56 -11.30 1.45 -2.69
N VAL A 57 -12.07 0.43 -3.07
CA VAL A 57 -11.82 -0.96 -2.63
C VAL A 57 -10.48 -1.49 -3.16
N THR A 58 -10.07 -1.08 -4.36
CA THR A 58 -8.79 -1.46 -4.95
C THR A 58 -7.62 -0.84 -4.18
N LEU A 59 -7.73 0.44 -3.78
CA LEU A 59 -6.75 1.11 -2.93
C LEU A 59 -6.67 0.46 -1.54
N ASP A 60 -7.81 0.10 -0.94
CA ASP A 60 -7.82 -0.63 0.34
C ASP A 60 -7.11 -1.99 0.21
N LEU A 61 -7.27 -2.70 -0.91
CA LEU A 61 -6.56 -3.95 -1.18
C LEU A 61 -5.05 -3.73 -1.37
N ILE A 62 -4.64 -2.69 -2.11
CA ILE A 62 -3.23 -2.29 -2.24
C ILE A 62 -2.65 -2.05 -0.84
N LYS A 63 -3.31 -1.23 -0.02
CA LYS A 63 -2.88 -0.95 1.35
C LYS A 63 -2.73 -2.23 2.16
N ALA A 64 -3.75 -3.10 2.15
CA ALA A 64 -3.74 -4.36 2.89
C ALA A 64 -2.60 -5.29 2.46
N CYS A 65 -2.23 -5.32 1.17
CA CYS A 65 -1.09 -6.09 0.70
C CYS A 65 0.24 -5.55 1.23
N LEU A 66 0.40 -4.22 1.24
CA LEU A 66 1.62 -3.55 1.68
C LEU A 66 1.77 -3.55 3.20
N THR A 67 0.68 -3.49 3.95
CA THR A 67 0.67 -3.55 5.43
C THR A 67 0.47 -4.97 5.96
N PHE A 68 0.61 -5.99 5.11
CA PHE A 68 0.57 -7.37 5.56
C PHE A 68 1.67 -7.61 6.60
N ASP A 69 1.40 -8.50 7.55
CA ASP A 69 2.36 -8.87 8.57
C ASP A 69 3.41 -9.85 8.01
N PHE A 70 4.45 -9.31 7.37
CA PHE A 70 5.47 -10.09 6.68
C PHE A 70 6.41 -10.84 7.63
N ILE A 71 6.60 -10.37 8.85
CA ILE A 71 7.56 -10.94 9.82
C ILE A 71 6.89 -12.01 10.68
N GLY A 72 5.58 -11.90 10.89
CA GLY A 72 4.84 -12.72 11.83
C GLY A 72 4.88 -12.06 13.21
N THR A 73 3.94 -11.14 13.40
CA THR A 73 3.53 -10.44 14.61
C THR A 73 4.68 -9.83 15.38
N ASN A 74 4.91 -8.52 15.21
CA ASN A 74 5.89 -7.69 15.92
C ASN A 74 6.09 -8.13 17.38
N THR A 75 7.17 -8.89 17.64
CA THR A 75 7.52 -9.34 19.00
C THR A 75 8.36 -8.33 19.76
N ASP A 76 8.74 -7.20 19.15
CA ASP A 76 9.57 -6.18 19.80
C ASP A 76 9.14 -4.76 19.40
N GLU A 77 8.27 -4.16 20.20
CA GLU A 77 7.89 -2.74 20.11
C GLU A 77 9.02 -1.79 20.57
N SER A 78 10.21 -2.33 20.90
CA SER A 78 11.35 -1.60 21.46
C SER A 78 12.34 -1.06 20.42
N SER A 79 12.13 -1.31 19.13
CA SER A 79 13.07 -0.91 18.06
C SER A 79 12.79 0.49 17.51
N GLU A 80 13.84 1.27 17.20
CA GLU A 80 13.76 2.60 16.56
C GLU A 80 13.15 2.59 15.14
N GLU A 81 12.71 1.43 14.65
CA GLU A 81 12.05 1.20 13.36
C GLU A 81 10.51 1.15 13.46
N ILE A 82 9.94 1.65 14.57
CA ILE A 82 8.49 1.83 14.75
C ILE A 82 7.91 2.58 13.55
N GLY A 83 6.95 1.94 12.87
CA GLY A 83 6.27 2.50 11.71
C GLY A 83 6.88 2.17 10.36
N SER A 84 8.02 1.47 10.30
CA SER A 84 8.59 1.01 9.03
C SER A 84 8.00 -0.32 8.54
N ILE A 85 7.71 -0.40 7.25
CA ILE A 85 7.08 -1.58 6.63
C ILE A 85 8.16 -2.48 6.03
N GLN A 86 8.15 -3.74 6.45
CA GLN A 86 9.05 -4.78 5.95
C GLN A 86 8.43 -5.55 4.78
N ILE A 87 8.74 -5.12 3.56
CA ILE A 87 8.29 -5.82 2.35
C ILE A 87 9.41 -6.73 1.82
N PRO A 88 9.10 -7.93 1.29
CA PRO A 88 10.08 -8.78 0.64
C PRO A 88 10.83 -8.04 -0.48
N VAL A 89 12.15 -8.25 -0.55
CA VAL A 89 13.02 -7.62 -1.56
C VAL A 89 12.58 -7.94 -3.00
N SER A 90 11.92 -9.09 -3.22
CA SER A 90 11.35 -9.47 -4.51
C SER A 90 10.25 -8.53 -5.02
N TRP A 91 9.61 -7.75 -4.14
CA TRP A 91 8.57 -6.78 -4.51
C TRP A 91 9.14 -5.43 -4.92
N ARG A 92 10.42 -5.17 -4.60
CA ARG A 92 11.12 -3.93 -4.88
C ARG A 92 10.92 -3.43 -6.31
N PRO A 93 11.07 -4.26 -7.38
CA PRO A 93 10.87 -3.79 -8.75
C PRO A 93 9.46 -3.27 -9.01
N THR A 94 8.43 -3.85 -8.36
CA THR A 94 7.05 -3.39 -8.49
C THR A 94 6.81 -2.08 -7.73
N ILE A 95 7.38 -1.94 -6.53
CA ILE A 95 7.20 -0.75 -5.69
C ILE A 95 7.96 0.45 -6.24
N SER A 96 9.19 0.22 -6.72
CA SER A 96 10.04 1.27 -7.29
C SER A 96 9.68 1.64 -8.71
N ASP A 97 8.74 0.92 -9.34
CA ASP A 97 8.29 1.23 -10.70
C ASP A 97 7.62 2.62 -10.72
N PRO A 98 8.13 3.58 -11.53
CA PRO A 98 7.48 4.87 -11.69
C PRO A 98 6.00 4.76 -12.06
N LEU A 99 5.62 3.75 -12.85
CA LEU A 99 4.23 3.54 -13.24
C LEU A 99 3.34 3.18 -12.04
N THR A 100 3.85 2.42 -11.07
CA THR A 100 3.11 2.09 -9.84
C THR A 100 2.77 3.37 -9.07
N LEU A 101 3.76 4.23 -8.84
CA LEU A 101 3.56 5.49 -8.14
C LEU A 101 2.59 6.38 -8.93
N GLN A 102 2.83 6.58 -10.22
CA GLN A 102 1.97 7.40 -11.07
C GLN A 102 0.52 6.92 -11.07
N THR A 103 0.30 5.60 -11.12
CA THR A 103 -1.06 5.01 -11.08
C THR A 103 -1.78 5.36 -9.78
N ILE A 104 -1.11 5.19 -8.64
CA ILE A 104 -1.69 5.48 -7.32
C ILE A 104 -1.95 6.99 -7.19
N PHE A 105 -0.96 7.84 -7.50
CA PHE A 105 -1.07 9.29 -7.37
C PHE A 105 -2.13 9.89 -8.29
N HIS A 106 -2.18 9.48 -9.57
CA HIS A 106 -3.15 10.00 -10.53
C HIS A 106 -4.60 9.68 -10.12
N THR A 107 -4.81 8.58 -9.39
CA THR A 107 -6.13 8.24 -8.84
C THR A 107 -6.67 9.33 -7.89
N PHE A 108 -5.79 10.11 -7.25
CA PHE A 108 -6.21 11.20 -6.35
C PHE A 108 -7.08 12.23 -7.06
N GLU A 109 -6.68 12.67 -8.26
CA GLU A 109 -7.40 13.66 -9.08
C GLU A 109 -8.77 13.16 -9.54
N LEU A 110 -8.95 11.84 -9.61
CA LEU A 110 -10.14 11.20 -10.15
C LEU A 110 -11.16 10.80 -9.06
N LEU A 111 -10.76 10.87 -7.79
CA LEU A 111 -11.60 10.53 -6.65
C LEU A 111 -12.11 11.79 -5.97
N ASN A 112 -13.42 11.83 -5.75
CA ASN A 112 -14.03 12.86 -4.93
C ASN A 112 -13.77 12.58 -3.44
N PRO A 113 -13.60 13.61 -2.61
CA PRO A 113 -13.59 13.43 -1.16
C PRO A 113 -14.87 12.74 -0.65
N PRO A 114 -14.79 11.92 0.42
CA PRO A 114 -13.59 11.62 1.21
C PRO A 114 -12.72 10.49 0.62
N LYS A 115 -13.07 9.93 -0.54
CA LYS A 115 -12.38 8.74 -1.10
C LYS A 115 -10.94 9.02 -1.53
N SER A 116 -10.64 10.26 -1.88
CA SER A 116 -9.27 10.72 -2.21
C SER A 116 -8.26 10.44 -1.10
N SER A 117 -8.69 10.41 0.17
CA SER A 117 -7.83 10.11 1.32
C SER A 117 -7.18 8.74 1.24
N LYS A 118 -7.83 7.76 0.60
CA LYS A 118 -7.30 6.40 0.40
C LYS A 118 -6.00 6.36 -0.41
N VAL A 119 -5.84 7.31 -1.33
CA VAL A 119 -4.59 7.45 -2.08
C VAL A 119 -3.47 7.87 -1.14
N LEU A 120 -3.73 8.86 -0.28
CA LEU A 120 -2.74 9.35 0.69
C LEU A 120 -2.38 8.30 1.74
N GLU A 121 -3.36 7.49 2.18
CA GLU A 121 -3.10 6.32 3.03
C GLU A 121 -2.15 5.32 2.35
N CYS A 122 -2.38 5.00 1.07
CA CYS A 122 -1.50 4.12 0.30
C CYS A 122 -0.09 4.71 0.13
N VAL A 123 0.00 6.01 -0.17
CA VAL A 123 1.28 6.71 -0.32
C VAL A 123 2.06 6.72 0.99
N SER A 124 1.39 6.97 2.12
CA SER A 124 2.00 6.93 3.45
C SER A 124 2.64 5.56 3.73
N VAL A 125 1.92 4.49 3.42
CA VAL A 125 2.39 3.10 3.52
C VAL A 125 3.58 2.84 2.59
N ILE A 126 3.56 3.33 1.36
CA ILE A 126 4.68 3.18 0.41
C ILE A 126 5.93 3.92 0.89
N VAL A 127 5.78 5.13 1.43
CA VAL A 127 6.88 5.92 2.00
C VAL A 127 7.46 5.27 3.26
N ALA A 128 6.61 4.58 4.03
CA ALA A 128 7.02 3.84 5.23
C ALA A 128 7.85 2.58 4.91
N THR A 129 8.02 2.19 3.65
CA THR A 129 8.90 1.07 3.28
C THR A 129 10.33 1.32 3.74
N ARG A 130 10.96 0.27 4.30
CA ARG A 130 12.30 0.41 4.88
C ARG A 130 13.33 0.85 3.86
N ARG A 131 14.21 1.76 4.30
CA ARG A 131 15.34 2.27 3.51
C ARG A 131 16.20 1.15 2.92
N THR A 132 16.40 0.08 3.69
CA THR A 132 17.19 -1.10 3.32
C THR A 132 16.59 -1.91 2.16
N LEU A 133 15.35 -1.64 1.76
CA LEU A 133 14.76 -2.22 0.56
C LEU A 133 15.49 -1.75 -0.70
N PHE A 134 16.07 -0.55 -0.72
CA PHE A 134 16.64 0.09 -1.91
C PHE A 134 18.16 0.24 -1.79
N SER A 135 18.86 0.26 -2.93
CA SER A 135 20.20 0.88 -2.99
C SER A 135 20.10 2.41 -2.80
N GLU A 136 21.21 3.08 -2.51
CA GLU A 136 21.20 4.54 -2.30
C GLU A 136 20.68 5.31 -3.52
N ASP A 137 21.14 4.96 -4.72
CA ASP A 137 20.71 5.60 -5.97
C ASP A 137 19.22 5.39 -6.27
N GLU A 138 18.73 4.18 -6.05
CA GLU A 138 17.31 3.85 -6.25
C GLU A 138 16.43 4.55 -5.22
N ARG A 139 16.89 4.61 -3.97
CA ARG A 139 16.19 5.31 -2.89
C ARG A 139 16.06 6.80 -3.21
N LEU A 140 17.13 7.43 -3.69
CA LEU A 140 17.11 8.84 -4.06
C LEU A 140 16.08 9.10 -5.17
N LYS A 141 16.09 8.28 -6.24
CA LYS A 141 15.11 8.37 -7.33
C LYS A 141 13.68 8.16 -6.84
N PHE A 142 13.46 7.14 -6.02
CA PHE A 142 12.15 6.79 -5.47
C PHE A 142 11.56 7.92 -4.62
N ILE A 143 12.33 8.45 -3.66
CA ILE A 143 11.89 9.55 -2.80
C ILE A 143 11.65 10.82 -3.63
N THR A 144 12.53 11.11 -4.59
CA THR A 144 12.40 12.28 -5.47
C THR A 144 11.10 12.23 -6.26
N SER A 145 10.75 11.06 -6.84
CA SER A 145 9.48 10.87 -7.53
C SER A 145 8.28 11.10 -6.61
N ILE A 146 8.31 10.56 -5.39
CA ILE A 146 7.22 10.75 -4.42
C ILE A 146 7.05 12.23 -4.05
N ILE A 147 8.15 12.94 -3.78
CA ILE A 147 8.10 14.37 -3.45
C ILE A 147 7.49 15.17 -4.61
N HIS A 148 7.88 14.89 -5.85
CA HIS A 148 7.30 15.57 -7.00
C HIS A 148 5.79 15.34 -7.13
N GLU A 149 5.30 14.11 -6.94
CA GLU A 149 3.86 13.83 -6.99
C GLU A 149 3.11 14.47 -5.81
N LEU A 150 3.66 14.46 -4.60
CA LEU A 150 3.08 15.15 -3.45
C LEU A 150 2.98 16.67 -3.68
N ILE A 151 4.02 17.28 -4.26
CA ILE A 151 3.98 18.70 -4.62
C ILE A 151 2.83 18.97 -5.61
N LYS A 152 2.62 18.12 -6.62
CA LYS A 152 1.47 18.28 -7.52
C LYS A 152 0.14 18.22 -6.78
N ILE A 153 -0.04 17.23 -5.88
CA ILE A 153 -1.24 17.12 -5.05
C ILE A 153 -1.49 18.39 -4.24
N LEU A 154 -0.45 18.96 -3.63
CA LEU A 154 -0.57 20.18 -2.82
C LEU A 154 -1.03 21.41 -3.63
N HIS A 155 -0.87 21.41 -4.95
CA HIS A 155 -1.40 22.47 -5.82
C HIS A 155 -2.86 22.24 -6.24
N LEU A 156 -3.43 21.07 -5.93
CA LEU A 156 -4.82 20.76 -6.26
C LEU A 156 -5.77 21.36 -5.22
N PRO A 157 -6.83 22.08 -5.61
CA PRO A 157 -7.79 22.66 -4.68
C PRO A 157 -8.41 21.62 -3.73
N GLN A 158 -8.66 20.41 -4.23
CA GLN A 158 -9.28 19.34 -3.46
C GLN A 158 -8.42 18.80 -2.31
N ALA A 159 -7.11 19.05 -2.30
CA ALA A 159 -6.22 18.53 -1.26
C ALA A 159 -6.57 19.04 0.15
N PHE A 160 -7.03 20.29 0.25
CA PHE A 160 -7.33 20.94 1.52
C PHE A 160 -8.83 21.13 1.80
N ASN A 161 -9.69 20.73 0.85
CA ASN A 161 -11.14 20.94 0.96
C ASN A 161 -11.84 19.91 1.87
N ASP A 162 -11.17 18.82 2.25
CA ASP A 162 -11.73 17.76 3.07
C ASP A 162 -10.75 17.32 4.17
N GLN A 163 -11.25 17.27 5.41
CA GLN A 163 -10.47 16.90 6.59
C GLN A 163 -9.84 15.51 6.49
N SER A 164 -10.48 14.55 5.81
CA SER A 164 -9.94 13.20 5.64
C SER A 164 -8.63 13.15 4.87
N ASN A 165 -8.32 14.18 4.07
CA ASN A 165 -7.06 14.25 3.32
C ASN A 165 -5.85 14.65 4.20
N TYR A 166 -6.07 15.17 5.42
CA TYR A 166 -4.98 15.60 6.32
C TYR A 166 -5.15 15.16 7.78
N HIS A 167 -6.32 14.66 8.16
CA HIS A 167 -6.57 13.93 9.40
C HIS A 167 -6.77 12.45 9.05
N GLY A 168 -5.70 11.67 9.18
CA GLY A 168 -5.79 10.21 9.08
C GLY A 168 -6.74 9.65 10.14
N LYS A 169 -7.48 8.59 9.80
CA LYS A 169 -8.20 7.78 10.79
C LYS A 169 -7.29 6.77 11.46
#